data_AF-A0A0L6JM92-F1
#
_entry.id   AF-A0A0L6JM92-F1
#
_cell.length_a   1.000
_cell.length_b   1.000
_cell.length_c   1.000
_cell.angle_alpha   90.00
_cell.angle_beta   90.00
_cell.angle_gamma   90.00
#
_symmetry.space_group_name_H-M   'P 1'
#
loop_
_entity.id
_entity.type
_entity.pdbx_description
1 polymer ?
#
loop_
_entity_poly.entity_id
_entity_poly.type
_entity_poly.pdbx_seq_one_letter_code
_entity_poly.pdbx_strand_id
1 'polypeptide(L)'
;MSNKLRRFQHGVMVFIMTSATFLSSYTAVFSQIRGDGLKNGLRESTEIEKSWAKNNILVTRQINLNELAVERINERRKDLKKGLLDKSIAVDIGQEVLANDYNIFLGRYDNASINKETIDSAISTDDLPISVDNSKLDCFPPIRDQKPLGSCASFSTTYYAMTHMTALVRGWSEKDNNDNTIKFSPKWTYNMANGGKDEGTSIYGVYQVMSSIGVATWEDVPYDSNYTEWQVDKDIWIKALGNKADKFGVIKDLDTDIGLNNLKMLLTDGYVLNFTTGLDSWKFSAVKDDPSDNADDSYKDSRVCYWTDGKLGPHAMTIVGYNDSLWVDINNNGTVDNGEKGALRIANSWGISWEDSGFSWIAYDAIKKVSAVSGGPVTNRAQAILGGQATWLAAKNEYKPKLIAEFTIGHSKRNQMTVSLGYSDITSTKPDKDLDSILSSRGGEFGFKGTQDKVSATFVLDYTDLVDSNDLSMNGKKRWYLNIGDSKEDNSPLMLTDFRLINPNTGEVINSNLGSSVVTIDGQDRLFWIDYGILEKASVIKSIAITPISGVLFQVLATSIKQADNIISVTECVYILAQSDNKTSGRILKNTLWDYATMAKVYKPVRAPTS
;
A
#
# COMPACT_ATOMS: atom_id res chain seq x y z
N MET A 1 30.25 -31.26 -33.06
CA MET A 1 28.92 -30.64 -33.23
C MET A 1 27.83 -31.68 -32.99
N SER A 2 27.37 -31.84 -31.76
CA SER A 2 26.27 -32.75 -31.40
C SER A 2 25.94 -32.61 -29.91
N ASN A 3 24.66 -32.75 -29.58
CA ASN A 3 24.06 -32.95 -28.25
C ASN A 3 24.06 -31.83 -27.18
N LYS A 4 24.91 -30.79 -27.25
CA LYS A 4 24.79 -29.65 -26.30
C LYS A 4 23.82 -28.54 -26.74
N LEU A 5 23.55 -28.38 -28.04
CA LEU A 5 22.62 -27.33 -28.55
C LEU A 5 21.14 -27.73 -28.52
N ARG A 6 20.78 -29.02 -28.44
CA ARG A 6 19.37 -29.47 -28.40
C ARG A 6 18.72 -29.40 -27.02
N ARG A 7 19.52 -29.38 -25.94
CA ARG A 7 18.99 -29.26 -24.55
C ARG A 7 18.65 -27.82 -24.17
N PHE A 8 19.24 -26.82 -24.83
CA PHE A 8 18.95 -25.41 -24.55
C PHE A 8 17.63 -24.93 -25.20
N GLN A 9 17.23 -25.53 -26.33
CA GLN A 9 15.97 -25.17 -27.00
C GLN A 9 14.72 -25.85 -26.41
N HIS A 10 14.86 -27.00 -25.75
CA HIS A 10 13.72 -27.64 -25.05
C HIS A 10 13.49 -27.09 -23.64
N GLY A 11 14.52 -26.55 -22.98
CA GLY A 11 14.37 -25.90 -21.66
C GLY A 11 13.67 -24.54 -21.71
N VAL A 12 13.77 -23.83 -22.84
CA VAL A 12 13.16 -22.49 -23.00
C VAL A 12 11.71 -22.58 -23.52
N MET A 13 11.34 -23.64 -24.24
CA MET A 13 9.95 -23.82 -24.73
C MET A 13 8.99 -24.39 -23.66
N VAL A 14 9.50 -25.04 -22.61
CA VAL A 14 8.68 -25.50 -21.46
C VAL A 14 8.46 -24.38 -20.43
N PHE A 15 9.33 -23.38 -20.39
CA PHE A 15 9.21 -22.22 -19.48
C PHE A 15 8.28 -21.12 -20.00
N ILE A 16 7.98 -21.11 -21.31
CA ILE A 16 7.08 -20.12 -21.94
C ILE A 16 5.63 -20.65 -22.07
N MET A 17 5.39 -21.96 -21.89
CA MET A 17 4.04 -22.54 -21.89
C MET A 17 3.46 -22.81 -20.48
N THR A 18 4.21 -22.54 -19.41
CA THR A 18 3.73 -22.67 -18.01
C THR A 18 3.48 -21.32 -17.33
N SER A 19 3.88 -20.22 -17.95
CA SER A 19 3.60 -18.85 -17.52
C SER A 19 2.33 -18.25 -18.15
N ALA A 20 1.74 -18.93 -19.13
CA ALA A 20 0.50 -18.50 -19.81
C ALA A 20 -0.77 -19.22 -19.30
N THR A 21 -0.66 -20.17 -18.36
CA THR A 21 -1.79 -20.95 -17.82
C THR A 21 -2.09 -20.72 -16.35
N PHE A 22 -1.37 -19.78 -15.69
CA PHE A 22 -1.68 -19.34 -14.31
C PHE A 22 -2.05 -17.85 -14.18
N LEU A 23 -2.07 -17.11 -15.29
CA LEU A 23 -2.63 -15.75 -15.34
C LEU A 23 -4.14 -15.72 -15.66
N SER A 24 -4.74 -16.87 -15.94
CA SER A 24 -6.13 -17.02 -16.40
C SER A 24 -7.16 -17.23 -15.28
N SER A 25 -6.77 -17.19 -14.00
CA SER A 25 -7.73 -17.24 -12.87
C SER A 25 -8.02 -15.87 -12.23
N TYR A 26 -7.32 -14.80 -12.65
CA TYR A 26 -7.53 -13.45 -12.11
C TYR A 26 -8.23 -12.47 -13.06
N THR A 27 -8.32 -12.77 -14.36
CA THR A 27 -8.78 -11.79 -15.36
C THR A 27 -10.28 -11.82 -15.69
N ALA A 28 -11.04 -12.80 -15.20
CA ALA A 28 -12.41 -13.04 -15.68
C ALA A 28 -13.55 -12.78 -14.68
N VAL A 29 -13.29 -12.33 -13.43
CA VAL A 29 -14.27 -12.48 -12.34
C VAL A 29 -14.92 -11.17 -11.87
N PHE A 30 -14.44 -9.99 -12.26
CA PHE A 30 -15.02 -8.71 -11.80
C PHE A 30 -16.08 -8.11 -12.73
N SER A 31 -16.48 -8.80 -13.81
CA SER A 31 -17.38 -8.23 -14.82
C SER A 31 -18.86 -8.64 -14.73
N GLN A 32 -19.33 -9.38 -13.72
CA GLN A 32 -20.73 -9.82 -13.69
C GLN A 32 -21.54 -9.46 -12.44
N ILE A 33 -22.50 -8.57 -12.71
CA ILE A 33 -23.87 -8.44 -12.17
C ILE A 33 -24.00 -7.81 -10.78
N ARG A 34 -24.42 -6.53 -10.82
CA ARG A 34 -25.05 -5.80 -9.70
C ARG A 34 -26.46 -6.35 -9.53
N GLY A 35 -26.77 -6.87 -8.34
CA GLY A 35 -28.11 -7.22 -7.90
C GLY A 35 -28.44 -6.47 -6.60
N ASP A 36 -29.48 -5.65 -6.67
CA ASP A 36 -30.33 -5.07 -5.63
C ASP A 36 -29.77 -4.77 -4.21
N GLY A 37 -29.74 -3.47 -3.89
CA GLY A 37 -30.00 -2.96 -2.53
C GLY A 37 -28.80 -2.69 -1.61
N LEU A 38 -27.62 -3.26 -1.87
CA LEU A 38 -26.41 -3.05 -1.05
C LEU A 38 -25.28 -2.44 -1.90
N LYS A 39 -24.77 -1.27 -1.49
CA LYS A 39 -23.67 -0.56 -2.17
C LYS A 39 -22.32 -1.24 -1.86
N ASN A 40 -22.09 -2.35 -2.55
CA ASN A 40 -20.81 -3.06 -2.54
C ASN A 40 -19.72 -2.13 -3.09
N GLY A 41 -18.73 -1.82 -2.24
CA GLY A 41 -17.75 -0.74 -2.43
C GLY A 41 -16.34 -1.19 -2.78
N LEU A 42 -16.19 -2.44 -3.21
CA LEU A 42 -14.91 -3.05 -3.56
C LEU A 42 -14.80 -3.15 -5.08
N ARG A 43 -13.71 -2.63 -5.64
CA ARG A 43 -13.34 -2.83 -7.05
C ARG A 43 -12.04 -3.60 -7.19
N GLU A 44 -11.81 -4.13 -8.39
CA GLU A 44 -10.52 -4.70 -8.75
C GLU A 44 -9.40 -3.65 -8.62
N SER A 45 -8.21 -4.11 -8.25
CA SER A 45 -7.01 -3.29 -8.27
C SER A 45 -6.61 -2.95 -9.72
N THR A 46 -6.25 -1.70 -9.97
CA THR A 46 -5.66 -1.31 -11.26
C THR A 46 -4.24 -1.87 -11.41
N GLU A 47 -3.67 -1.86 -12.61
CA GLU A 47 -2.27 -2.27 -12.83
C GLU A 47 -1.27 -1.41 -12.06
N ILE A 48 -1.58 -0.12 -11.88
CA ILE A 48 -0.78 0.80 -11.05
C ILE A 48 -0.83 0.36 -9.58
N GLU A 49 -2.02 0.02 -9.06
CA GLU A 49 -2.19 -0.44 -7.68
C GLU A 49 -1.51 -1.80 -7.46
N LYS A 50 -1.61 -2.73 -8.42
CA LYS A 50 -0.90 -4.02 -8.39
C LYS A 50 0.61 -3.83 -8.40
N SER A 51 1.12 -2.93 -9.25
CA SER A 51 2.56 -2.60 -9.32
C SER A 51 3.06 -1.96 -8.03
N TRP A 52 2.29 -1.04 -7.45
CA TRP A 52 2.58 -0.45 -6.15
C TRP A 52 2.60 -1.52 -5.06
N ALA A 53 1.58 -2.39 -5.02
CA ALA A 53 1.49 -3.46 -4.02
C ALA A 53 2.69 -4.41 -4.09
N LYS A 54 3.16 -4.74 -5.30
CA LYS A 54 4.35 -5.60 -5.52
C LYS A 54 5.62 -5.07 -4.86
N ASN A 55 5.73 -3.76 -4.66
CA ASN A 55 6.91 -3.12 -4.08
C ASN A 55 6.73 -2.70 -2.62
N ASN A 56 5.49 -2.61 -2.11
CA ASN A 56 5.18 -2.01 -0.81
C ASN A 56 4.46 -2.95 0.18
N ILE A 57 3.94 -4.09 -0.29
CA ILE A 57 3.24 -5.06 0.57
C ILE A 57 4.20 -6.18 0.95
N LEU A 58 4.48 -6.30 2.25
CA LEU A 58 5.29 -7.36 2.83
C LEU A 58 4.52 -8.69 2.82
N VAL A 59 5.19 -9.78 2.46
CA VAL A 59 4.63 -11.13 2.67
C VAL A 59 4.99 -11.58 4.07
N THR A 60 3.99 -11.83 4.91
CA THR A 60 4.20 -12.26 6.29
C THR A 60 4.68 -13.71 6.33
N ARG A 61 5.88 -13.93 6.86
CA ARG A 61 6.49 -15.26 7.00
C ARG A 61 6.87 -15.61 8.43
N GLN A 62 7.25 -14.59 9.20
CA GLN A 62 7.66 -14.70 10.59
C GLN A 62 7.03 -13.54 11.36
N ILE A 63 6.55 -13.84 12.56
CA ILE A 63 5.91 -12.90 13.45
C ILE A 63 6.62 -13.02 14.80
N ASN A 64 7.21 -11.93 15.26
CA ASN A 64 7.68 -11.78 16.63
C ASN A 64 6.53 -11.28 17.50
N LEU A 65 6.61 -11.51 18.81
CA LEU A 65 5.55 -11.09 19.72
C LEU A 65 5.78 -9.68 20.24
N ASN A 66 4.71 -8.94 20.44
CA ASN A 66 4.73 -7.76 21.31
C ASN A 66 4.31 -8.08 22.75
N GLU A 67 4.34 -7.08 23.63
CA GLU A 67 4.03 -7.27 25.05
C GLU A 67 2.60 -7.81 25.26
N LEU A 68 1.61 -7.34 24.49
CA LEU A 68 0.21 -7.80 24.57
C LEU A 68 0.10 -9.29 24.24
N ALA A 69 0.79 -9.76 23.19
CA ALA A 69 0.78 -11.18 22.86
C ALA A 69 1.48 -12.04 23.92
N VAL A 70 2.62 -11.59 24.46
CA VAL A 70 3.32 -12.30 25.54
C VAL A 70 2.41 -12.45 26.75
N GLU A 71 1.65 -11.43 27.12
CA GLU A 71 0.68 -11.47 28.22
C GLU A 71 -0.44 -12.48 27.96
N ARG A 72 -1.11 -12.38 26.80
CA ARG A 72 -2.18 -13.30 26.39
C ARG A 72 -1.72 -14.76 26.33
N ILE A 73 -0.53 -15.00 25.79
CA ILE A 73 0.05 -16.35 25.73
C ILE A 73 0.42 -16.84 27.14
N ASN A 74 0.92 -15.97 28.02
CA ASN A 74 1.24 -16.35 29.40
C ASN A 74 -0.01 -16.72 30.21
N GLU A 75 -1.15 -16.08 29.96
CA GLU A 75 -2.44 -16.50 30.52
C GLU A 75 -2.77 -17.93 30.08
N ARG A 76 -2.69 -18.21 28.77
CA ARG A 76 -2.92 -19.56 28.25
C ARG A 76 -1.94 -20.60 28.81
N ARG A 77 -0.66 -20.27 28.87
CA ARG A 77 0.40 -21.17 29.38
C ARG A 77 0.19 -21.49 30.86
N LYS A 78 -0.30 -20.53 31.65
CA LYS A 78 -0.67 -20.75 33.05
C LYS A 78 -1.80 -21.77 33.16
N ASP A 79 -2.85 -21.67 32.34
CA ASP A 79 -3.96 -22.64 32.32
C ASP A 79 -3.48 -24.04 31.90
N LEU A 80 -2.53 -24.10 30.96
CA LEU A 80 -1.88 -25.33 30.52
C LEU A 80 -0.79 -25.84 31.48
N LYS A 81 -0.53 -25.14 32.59
CA LYS A 81 0.54 -25.45 33.57
C LYS A 81 1.95 -25.55 32.93
N LYS A 82 2.20 -24.74 31.90
CA LYS A 82 3.52 -24.55 31.27
C LYS A 82 4.26 -23.38 31.94
N GLY A 83 5.60 -23.36 31.83
CA GLY A 83 6.40 -22.23 32.31
C GLY A 83 6.10 -20.95 31.52
N LEU A 84 6.11 -19.78 32.15
CA LEU A 84 5.81 -18.51 31.49
C LEU A 84 6.95 -18.08 30.55
N LEU A 85 6.59 -17.37 29.48
CA LEU A 85 7.51 -16.65 28.61
C LEU A 85 8.03 -15.39 29.29
N ASP A 86 9.31 -15.08 29.08
CA ASP A 86 9.93 -13.86 29.57
C ASP A 86 9.50 -12.66 28.72
N LYS A 87 9.13 -11.54 29.36
CA LYS A 87 8.71 -10.32 28.65
C LYS A 87 9.81 -9.73 27.76
N SER A 88 11.09 -10.03 28.00
CA SER A 88 12.21 -9.56 27.16
C SER A 88 12.19 -10.08 25.72
N ILE A 89 11.36 -11.08 25.39
CA ILE A 89 11.18 -11.51 24.00
C ILE A 89 10.30 -10.56 23.19
N ALA A 90 9.58 -9.67 23.87
CA ALA A 90 8.64 -8.75 23.23
C ALA A 90 9.39 -7.71 22.40
N VAL A 91 8.87 -7.45 21.19
CA VAL A 91 9.26 -6.32 20.35
C VAL A 91 8.23 -5.19 20.48
N ASP A 92 8.63 -3.99 20.09
CA ASP A 92 7.73 -2.84 20.05
C ASP A 92 6.60 -3.05 19.04
N ILE A 93 5.43 -2.46 19.34
CA ILE A 93 4.27 -2.47 18.43
C ILE A 93 4.67 -1.89 17.07
N GLY A 94 4.36 -2.62 16.00
CA GLY A 94 4.77 -2.33 14.64
C GLY A 94 6.05 -3.05 14.18
N GLN A 95 6.83 -3.67 15.07
CA GLN A 95 8.06 -4.42 14.74
C GLN A 95 7.90 -5.95 14.70
N GLU A 96 6.68 -6.44 14.89
CA GLU A 96 6.31 -7.86 14.92
C GLU A 96 6.63 -8.54 13.59
N VAL A 97 6.40 -7.85 12.47
CA VAL A 97 6.75 -8.32 11.13
C VAL A 97 7.94 -7.54 10.57
N LEU A 98 9.07 -8.23 10.44
CA LEU A 98 10.31 -7.66 9.92
C LEU A 98 10.31 -7.62 8.38
N ALA A 99 10.74 -6.48 7.83
CA ALA A 99 11.14 -6.36 6.45
C ALA A 99 12.57 -6.92 6.28
N ASN A 100 12.75 -8.24 6.33
CA ASN A 100 14.08 -8.83 6.15
C ASN A 100 14.45 -8.93 4.66
N ASP A 101 15.76 -9.02 4.37
CA ASP A 101 16.27 -9.22 3.01
C ASP A 101 15.70 -10.47 2.33
N TYR A 102 15.18 -11.45 3.08
CA TYR A 102 14.47 -12.60 2.53
C TYR A 102 13.12 -12.22 1.88
N ASN A 103 12.45 -11.18 2.39
CA ASN A 103 11.26 -10.56 1.80
C ASN A 103 11.58 -9.63 0.62
N ILE A 104 12.82 -9.12 0.53
CA ILE A 104 13.27 -8.17 -0.50
C ILE A 104 14.02 -8.86 -1.66
N PHE A 105 14.74 -9.95 -1.40
CA PHE A 105 15.68 -10.62 -2.33
C PHE A 105 15.06 -11.81 -3.08
N LEU A 106 14.04 -12.46 -2.53
CA LEU A 106 13.21 -13.43 -3.26
C LEU A 106 12.01 -12.70 -3.84
N GLY A 107 12.13 -12.35 -5.11
CA GLY A 107 11.14 -11.60 -5.89
C GLY A 107 9.70 -11.78 -5.41
N ARG A 108 9.12 -10.65 -4.97
CA ARG A 108 7.95 -10.09 -5.63
C ARG A 108 7.02 -11.16 -6.24
N TYR A 109 6.07 -11.62 -5.43
CA TYR A 109 4.85 -12.33 -5.82
C TYR A 109 4.96 -13.72 -6.49
N ASP A 110 6.09 -14.16 -7.03
CA ASP A 110 6.20 -15.46 -7.72
C ASP A 110 7.39 -16.27 -7.19
N ASN A 111 7.08 -17.46 -6.68
CA ASN A 111 8.02 -18.55 -6.38
C ASN A 111 8.96 -18.34 -5.19
N ALA A 112 8.39 -18.42 -3.98
CA ALA A 112 9.11 -19.10 -2.92
C ALA A 112 8.50 -20.51 -2.81
N SER A 113 9.16 -21.49 -3.45
CA SER A 113 9.10 -22.86 -2.96
C SER A 113 9.39 -22.80 -1.46
N ILE A 114 8.47 -23.32 -0.67
CA ILE A 114 8.57 -23.47 0.78
C ILE A 114 9.89 -24.19 1.07
N ASN A 115 10.96 -23.43 1.30
CA ASN A 115 12.18 -23.99 1.80
C ASN A 115 11.87 -24.38 3.23
N LYS A 116 12.07 -25.68 3.46
CA LYS A 116 11.79 -26.49 4.62
C LYS A 116 12.70 -26.15 5.81
N GLU A 117 13.08 -24.88 5.95
CA GLU A 117 13.57 -24.30 7.19
C GLU A 117 12.38 -23.57 7.79
N THR A 118 11.51 -24.38 8.38
CA THR A 118 10.59 -23.98 9.43
C THR A 118 11.40 -23.11 10.39
N ILE A 119 11.20 -21.80 10.32
CA ILE A 119 11.69 -20.91 11.37
C ILE A 119 11.01 -21.43 12.63
N ASP A 120 11.81 -21.93 13.57
CA ASP A 120 11.38 -22.23 14.93
C ASP A 120 10.62 -21.00 15.43
N SER A 121 9.29 -21.03 15.29
CA SER A 121 8.46 -20.10 16.05
C SER A 121 8.76 -20.47 17.48
N ALA A 122 9.25 -19.51 18.26
CA ALA A 122 9.71 -19.74 19.64
C ALA A 122 8.62 -20.32 20.56
N ILE A 123 7.39 -20.44 20.05
CA ILE A 123 6.16 -20.74 20.75
C ILE A 123 5.34 -21.73 19.90
N SER A 124 4.82 -22.75 20.57
CA SER A 124 3.93 -23.73 19.95
C SER A 124 2.57 -23.09 19.65
N THR A 125 1.91 -23.48 18.56
CA THR A 125 0.55 -23.02 18.23
C THR A 125 -0.45 -23.35 19.33
N ASP A 126 -0.20 -24.39 20.13
CA ASP A 126 -1.03 -24.79 21.27
C ASP A 126 -0.93 -23.81 22.46
N ASP A 127 0.08 -22.93 22.45
CA ASP A 127 0.25 -21.89 23.45
C ASP A 127 -0.50 -20.60 23.11
N LEU A 128 -1.04 -20.47 21.89
CA LEU A 128 -1.90 -19.33 21.54
C LEU A 128 -3.20 -19.38 22.35
N PRO A 129 -3.78 -18.21 22.70
CA PRO A 129 -5.09 -18.16 23.34
C PRO A 129 -6.13 -18.94 22.53
N ILE A 130 -7.07 -19.61 23.20
CA ILE A 130 -8.20 -20.28 22.52
C ILE A 130 -9.04 -19.25 21.74
N SER A 131 -9.18 -18.05 22.29
CA SER A 131 -9.90 -16.95 21.64
C SER A 131 -9.22 -15.61 21.85
N VAL A 132 -9.35 -14.75 20.85
CA VAL A 132 -8.92 -13.35 20.86
C VAL A 132 -10.04 -12.53 20.24
N ASP A 133 -10.36 -11.39 20.85
CA ASP A 133 -11.30 -10.42 20.27
C ASP A 133 -10.76 -9.00 20.48
N ASN A 134 -10.04 -8.50 19.47
CA ASN A 134 -9.48 -7.16 19.48
C ASN A 134 -10.56 -6.08 19.35
N SER A 135 -11.79 -6.42 18.95
CA SER A 135 -12.89 -5.46 18.99
C SER A 135 -13.29 -5.05 20.41
N LYS A 136 -12.83 -5.78 21.43
CA LYS A 136 -13.01 -5.44 22.85
C LYS A 136 -11.91 -4.54 23.41
N LEU A 137 -10.77 -4.41 22.71
CA LEU A 137 -9.69 -3.49 23.12
C LEU A 137 -10.14 -2.04 22.98
N ASP A 138 -9.66 -1.17 23.87
CA ASP A 138 -9.99 0.25 23.88
C ASP A 138 -9.64 0.97 22.57
N CYS A 139 -8.65 0.49 21.83
CA CYS A 139 -8.22 1.05 20.56
C CYS A 139 -9.17 0.76 19.38
N PHE A 140 -10.06 -0.23 19.48
CA PHE A 140 -10.95 -0.56 18.36
C PHE A 140 -12.16 0.39 18.30
N PRO A 141 -12.37 1.13 17.19
CA PRO A 141 -13.44 2.11 17.11
C PRO A 141 -14.83 1.46 16.98
N PRO A 142 -15.92 2.15 17.37
CA PRO A 142 -17.27 1.62 17.29
C PRO A 142 -17.70 1.29 15.86
N ILE A 143 -18.57 0.28 15.71
CA ILE A 143 -19.17 -0.07 14.42
C ILE A 143 -19.89 1.15 13.81
N ARG A 144 -19.68 1.37 12.51
CA ARG A 144 -20.37 2.40 11.72
C ARG A 144 -20.99 1.84 10.45
N ASP A 145 -21.80 2.68 9.81
CA ASP A 145 -22.43 2.42 8.52
C ASP A 145 -21.72 3.20 7.41
N GLN A 146 -21.32 2.51 6.34
CA GLN A 146 -20.72 3.08 5.13
C GLN A 146 -21.73 3.78 4.24
N LYS A 147 -23.03 3.64 4.49
CA LYS A 147 -24.01 4.41 3.71
C LYS A 147 -23.76 5.90 3.99
N PRO A 148 -23.69 6.73 2.94
CA PRO A 148 -24.26 6.50 1.61
C PRO A 148 -23.27 6.05 0.51
N LEU A 149 -21.97 5.82 0.79
CA LEU A 149 -20.97 5.53 -0.27
C LEU A 149 -20.68 4.04 -0.41
N GLY A 150 -20.32 3.62 -1.62
CA GLY A 150 -19.71 2.31 -1.87
C GLY A 150 -18.25 2.30 -1.40
N SER A 151 -18.00 2.38 -0.08
CA SER A 151 -16.68 2.65 0.49
C SER A 151 -16.17 1.58 1.47
N CYS A 152 -16.70 0.34 1.39
CA CYS A 152 -16.35 -0.76 2.30
C CYS A 152 -14.84 -0.99 2.45
N ALA A 153 -14.05 -0.88 1.38
CA ALA A 153 -12.60 -1.02 1.43
C ALA A 153 -11.95 0.10 2.26
N SER A 154 -12.41 1.35 2.14
CA SER A 154 -11.94 2.46 2.98
C SER A 154 -12.44 2.36 4.43
N PHE A 155 -13.64 1.82 4.69
CA PHE A 155 -14.07 1.56 6.07
C PHE A 155 -13.23 0.48 6.74
N SER A 156 -13.06 -0.66 6.06
CA SER A 156 -12.27 -1.78 6.56
C SER A 156 -10.84 -1.32 6.89
N THR A 157 -10.18 -0.66 5.95
CA THR A 157 -8.77 -0.27 6.09
C THR A 157 -8.56 1.01 6.88
N THR A 158 -9.24 2.12 6.55
CA THR A 158 -9.02 3.43 7.18
C THR A 158 -9.73 3.53 8.51
N TYR A 159 -11.05 3.32 8.52
CA TYR A 159 -11.83 3.55 9.73
C TYR A 159 -11.54 2.49 10.79
N TYR A 160 -11.57 1.20 10.44
CA TYR A 160 -11.31 0.14 11.41
C TYR A 160 -9.81 -0.09 11.62
N ALA A 161 -9.07 -0.52 10.60
CA ALA A 161 -7.68 -0.96 10.81
C ALA A 161 -6.72 0.18 11.16
N MET A 162 -6.72 1.30 10.42
CA MET A 162 -5.78 2.39 10.66
C MET A 162 -6.06 3.10 12.00
N THR A 163 -7.33 3.34 12.35
CA THR A 163 -7.70 3.90 13.66
C THR A 163 -7.25 2.97 14.78
N HIS A 164 -7.60 1.68 14.68
CA HIS A 164 -7.24 0.67 15.68
C HIS A 164 -5.73 0.57 15.88
N MET A 165 -4.96 0.42 14.80
CA MET A 165 -3.51 0.26 14.88
C MET A 165 -2.81 1.54 15.38
N THR A 166 -3.33 2.72 15.04
CA THR A 166 -2.79 3.99 15.54
C THR A 166 -3.08 4.17 17.03
N ALA A 167 -4.32 3.88 17.46
CA ALA A 167 -4.69 3.93 18.85
C ALA A 167 -3.93 2.89 19.68
N LEU A 168 -3.69 1.70 19.14
CA LEU A 168 -2.90 0.65 19.80
C LEU A 168 -1.45 1.11 20.05
N VAL A 169 -0.76 1.63 19.03
CA VAL A 169 0.65 2.04 19.18
C VAL A 169 0.81 3.34 19.99
N ARG A 170 -0.17 4.25 19.95
CA ARG A 170 -0.13 5.54 20.66
C ARG A 170 -0.82 5.52 22.03
N GLY A 171 -1.41 4.39 22.43
CA GLY A 171 -2.15 4.25 23.68
C GLY A 171 -3.43 5.09 23.75
N TRP A 172 -4.12 5.29 22.63
CA TRP A 172 -5.40 6.01 22.58
C TRP A 172 -6.58 5.07 22.86
N SER A 173 -7.67 5.64 23.38
CA SER A 173 -8.95 4.94 23.51
C SER A 173 -9.95 5.51 22.51
N GLU A 174 -10.53 4.63 21.71
CA GLU A 174 -11.43 4.96 20.60
C GLU A 174 -12.88 4.58 20.87
N LYS A 175 -13.17 3.97 22.02
CA LYS A 175 -14.49 3.42 22.37
C LYS A 175 -15.61 4.45 22.45
N ASP A 176 -15.29 5.73 22.61
CA ASP A 176 -16.29 6.80 22.56
C ASP A 176 -16.89 6.90 21.15
N ASN A 177 -18.21 6.74 21.03
CA ASN A 177 -18.91 6.77 19.75
C ASN A 177 -19.11 8.17 19.15
N ASN A 178 -18.98 9.22 19.95
CA ASN A 178 -19.22 10.60 19.54
C ASN A 178 -17.93 11.37 19.26
N ASP A 179 -16.80 10.97 19.86
CA ASP A 179 -15.51 11.61 19.59
C ASP A 179 -14.96 11.19 18.21
N ASN A 180 -14.78 12.17 17.32
CA ASN A 180 -14.25 12.00 15.97
C ASN A 180 -12.87 12.62 15.77
N THR A 181 -12.24 13.13 16.84
CA THR A 181 -10.95 13.86 16.80
C THR A 181 -9.77 12.93 16.52
N ILE A 182 -9.89 11.63 16.82
CA ILE A 182 -8.83 10.63 16.68
C ILE A 182 -9.20 9.42 15.82
N LYS A 183 -10.45 9.34 15.35
CA LYS A 183 -10.93 8.33 14.39
C LYS A 183 -10.66 8.78 12.96
N PHE A 184 -10.16 7.91 12.10
CA PHE A 184 -9.83 8.31 10.72
C PHE A 184 -11.02 8.26 9.77
N SER A 185 -11.08 9.24 8.87
CA SER A 185 -12.15 9.38 7.90
C SER A 185 -11.99 8.40 6.72
N PRO A 186 -12.93 7.47 6.51
CA PRO A 186 -12.93 6.66 5.30
C PRO A 186 -13.25 7.50 4.05
N LYS A 187 -13.94 8.65 4.17
CA LYS A 187 -14.20 9.57 3.04
C LYS A 187 -12.89 10.13 2.49
N TRP A 188 -11.93 10.48 3.35
CA TRP A 188 -10.61 10.96 2.93
C TRP A 188 -9.92 10.00 1.96
N THR A 189 -9.71 8.75 2.37
CA THR A 189 -9.04 7.77 1.52
C THR A 189 -9.91 7.35 0.33
N TYR A 190 -11.23 7.29 0.51
CA TYR A 190 -12.15 6.93 -0.55
C TYR A 190 -12.09 7.93 -1.71
N ASN A 191 -12.27 9.22 -1.44
CA ASN A 191 -12.29 10.27 -2.46
C ASN A 191 -10.96 10.40 -3.21
N MET A 192 -9.85 10.07 -2.54
CA MET A 192 -8.53 10.03 -3.15
C MET A 192 -8.33 8.78 -4.03
N ALA A 193 -8.94 7.63 -3.70
CA ALA A 193 -8.72 6.36 -4.40
C ALA A 193 -9.82 5.97 -5.41
N ASN A 194 -11.00 6.59 -5.37
CA ASN A 194 -12.18 6.17 -6.13
C ASN A 194 -12.21 6.63 -7.59
N GLY A 195 -11.24 7.44 -8.02
CA GLY A 195 -11.18 7.96 -9.40
C GLY A 195 -12.31 8.92 -9.76
N GLY A 196 -12.98 9.53 -8.78
CA GLY A 196 -14.11 10.45 -8.99
C GLY A 196 -15.45 9.77 -9.22
N LYS A 197 -15.60 8.48 -8.88
CA LYS A 197 -16.83 7.71 -9.05
C LYS A 197 -17.20 6.94 -7.79
N ASP A 198 -18.49 6.81 -7.50
CA ASP A 198 -19.02 5.95 -6.42
C ASP A 198 -19.11 4.48 -6.87
N GLU A 199 -17.99 3.90 -7.30
CA GLU A 199 -17.89 2.53 -7.84
C GLU A 199 -16.94 1.64 -7.03
N GLY A 200 -16.55 2.09 -5.84
CA GLY A 200 -15.66 1.36 -4.95
C GLY A 200 -14.18 1.64 -5.13
N THR A 201 -13.40 1.14 -4.17
CA THR A 201 -11.93 1.20 -4.18
C THR A 201 -11.34 -0.18 -3.97
N SER A 202 -10.09 -0.39 -4.38
CA SER A 202 -9.33 -1.56 -3.94
C SER A 202 -8.68 -1.28 -2.59
N ILE A 203 -8.35 -2.33 -1.82
CA ILE A 203 -7.57 -2.19 -0.58
C ILE A 203 -6.20 -1.53 -0.87
N TYR A 204 -5.55 -1.92 -1.96
CA TYR A 204 -4.24 -1.39 -2.33
C TYR A 204 -4.29 0.08 -2.76
N GLY A 205 -5.35 0.52 -3.45
CA GLY A 205 -5.55 1.93 -3.76
C GLY A 205 -5.67 2.78 -2.50
N VAL A 206 -6.34 2.27 -1.47
CA VAL A 206 -6.46 2.94 -0.17
C VAL A 206 -5.12 2.97 0.58
N TYR A 207 -4.38 1.85 0.65
CA TYR A 207 -3.04 1.83 1.24
C TYR A 207 -2.07 2.78 0.53
N GLN A 208 -2.15 2.90 -0.79
CA GLN A 208 -1.36 3.86 -1.54
C GLN A 208 -1.60 5.29 -1.02
N VAL A 209 -2.86 5.69 -0.83
CA VAL A 209 -3.21 7.01 -0.26
C VAL A 209 -2.61 7.18 1.14
N MET A 210 -2.83 6.20 2.04
CA MET A 210 -2.31 6.25 3.42
C MET A 210 -0.79 6.39 3.47
N SER A 211 -0.09 5.69 2.57
CA SER A 211 1.37 5.71 2.49
C SER A 211 1.91 7.02 1.94
N SER A 212 1.18 7.68 1.03
CA SER A 212 1.65 8.90 0.37
C SER A 212 1.33 10.17 1.15
N ILE A 213 0.12 10.28 1.68
CA ILE A 213 -0.40 11.54 2.26
C ILE A 213 -1.02 11.37 3.65
N GLY A 214 -0.95 10.15 4.20
CA GLY A 214 -1.54 9.81 5.49
C GLY A 214 -3.06 9.88 5.49
N VAL A 215 -3.63 10.03 6.69
CA VAL A 215 -5.09 9.97 6.90
C VAL A 215 -5.60 11.12 7.76
N ALA A 216 -6.63 11.80 7.27
CA ALA A 216 -7.34 12.82 8.04
C ALA A 216 -8.32 12.18 9.03
N THR A 217 -8.62 12.92 10.10
CA THR A 217 -9.60 12.51 11.10
C THR A 217 -11.02 12.65 10.55
N TRP A 218 -11.98 11.98 11.17
CA TRP A 218 -13.39 12.09 10.84
C TRP A 218 -13.94 13.46 11.19
N GLU A 219 -13.41 14.12 12.21
CA GLU A 219 -13.74 15.51 12.52
C GLU A 219 -13.30 16.46 11.39
N ASP A 220 -12.06 16.34 10.93
CA ASP A 220 -11.53 17.17 9.85
C ASP A 220 -12.23 16.89 8.50
N VAL A 221 -12.60 15.62 8.26
CA VAL A 221 -13.28 15.19 7.03
C VAL A 221 -14.52 14.37 7.37
N PRO A 222 -15.65 15.03 7.69
CA PRO A 222 -16.90 14.36 8.03
C PRO A 222 -17.42 13.48 6.90
N TYR A 223 -18.06 12.38 7.28
CA TYR A 223 -18.57 11.40 6.35
C TYR A 223 -19.96 11.79 5.81
N ASP A 224 -20.06 11.94 4.49
CA ASP A 224 -21.27 12.31 3.77
C ASP A 224 -21.32 11.63 2.38
N SER A 225 -22.26 12.04 1.52
CA SER A 225 -22.42 11.49 0.16
C SER A 225 -21.49 12.09 -0.90
N ASN A 226 -20.64 13.06 -0.57
CA ASN A 226 -19.80 13.74 -1.54
C ASN A 226 -18.52 12.94 -1.81
N TYR A 227 -18.61 12.01 -2.77
CA TYR A 227 -17.49 11.16 -3.17
C TYR A 227 -16.50 11.85 -4.12
N THR A 228 -16.76 13.08 -4.59
CA THR A 228 -15.89 13.78 -5.54
C THR A 228 -15.08 14.91 -4.90
N GLU A 229 -15.33 15.29 -3.66
CA GLU A 229 -14.60 16.38 -3.00
C GLU A 229 -13.20 15.96 -2.53
N TRP A 230 -12.21 16.81 -2.84
CA TRP A 230 -10.91 16.83 -2.20
C TRP A 230 -10.84 18.01 -1.24
N GLN A 231 -10.16 17.81 -0.12
CA GLN A 231 -9.97 18.88 0.86
C GLN A 231 -9.03 19.95 0.31
N VAL A 232 -9.43 21.21 0.44
CA VAL A 232 -8.69 22.37 -0.06
C VAL A 232 -7.89 23.10 1.02
N ASP A 233 -8.14 22.75 2.28
CA ASP A 233 -7.47 23.33 3.45
C ASP A 233 -6.19 22.55 3.77
N LYS A 234 -5.05 23.24 3.69
CA LYS A 234 -3.72 22.68 3.95
C LYS A 234 -3.56 22.11 5.36
N ASP A 235 -4.26 22.65 6.35
CA ASP A 235 -4.05 22.25 7.75
C ASP A 235 -4.52 20.80 7.95
N ILE A 236 -5.57 20.39 7.22
CA ILE A 236 -6.02 19.00 7.15
C ILE A 236 -4.95 18.09 6.54
N TRP A 237 -4.27 18.53 5.47
CA TRP A 237 -3.18 17.76 4.85
C TRP A 237 -1.98 17.62 5.77
N ILE A 238 -1.60 18.67 6.50
CA ILE A 238 -0.50 18.62 7.48
C ILE A 238 -0.84 17.63 8.61
N LYS A 239 -2.06 17.71 9.17
CA LYS A 239 -2.53 16.74 10.17
C LYS A 239 -2.53 15.32 9.61
N ALA A 240 -2.99 15.13 8.38
CA ALA A 240 -3.03 13.83 7.73
C ALA A 240 -1.63 13.22 7.57
N LEU A 241 -0.64 14.01 7.17
CA LEU A 241 0.76 13.56 7.09
C LEU A 241 1.29 13.03 8.43
N GLY A 242 0.92 13.65 9.55
CA GLY A 242 1.25 13.16 10.90
C GLY A 242 0.68 11.77 11.23
N ASN A 243 -0.26 11.29 10.42
CA ASN A 243 -0.88 9.97 10.52
C ASN A 243 -0.57 9.08 9.29
N LYS A 244 0.62 9.20 8.68
CA LYS A 244 1.08 8.22 7.68
C LYS A 244 1.17 6.83 8.29
N ALA A 245 0.68 5.84 7.54
CA ALA A 245 0.89 4.43 7.87
C ALA A 245 2.39 4.08 7.81
N ASP A 246 2.81 3.08 8.59
CA ASP A 246 4.20 2.65 8.64
C ASP A 246 4.51 1.58 7.58
N LYS A 247 3.84 0.43 7.72
CA LYS A 247 4.07 -0.75 6.89
C LYS A 247 2.75 -1.40 6.54
N PHE A 248 2.75 -2.14 5.44
CA PHE A 248 1.62 -2.94 5.00
C PHE A 248 2.11 -4.35 4.70
N GLY A 249 1.25 -5.33 4.90
CA GLY A 249 1.56 -6.69 4.50
C GLY A 249 0.35 -7.55 4.23
N VAL A 250 0.64 -8.79 3.88
CA VAL A 250 -0.33 -9.81 3.50
C VAL A 250 0.07 -11.16 4.10
N ILE A 251 -0.91 -11.84 4.68
CA ILE A 251 -0.86 -13.26 4.96
C ILE A 251 -1.53 -13.99 3.81
N LYS A 252 -0.84 -15.01 3.30
CA LYS A 252 -1.34 -15.88 2.23
C LYS A 252 -1.70 -17.25 2.79
N ASP A 253 -2.37 -18.04 1.96
CA ASP A 253 -2.66 -19.46 2.21
C ASP A 253 -3.43 -19.68 3.53
N LEU A 254 -4.40 -18.80 3.82
CA LEU A 254 -5.26 -18.89 5.01
C LEU A 254 -6.09 -20.18 5.08
N ASP A 255 -6.19 -20.93 3.99
CA ASP A 255 -6.81 -22.26 3.96
C ASP A 255 -5.91 -23.37 4.55
N THR A 256 -4.65 -23.04 4.84
CA THR A 256 -3.65 -23.92 5.49
C THR A 256 -3.44 -23.56 6.95
N ASP A 257 -2.96 -24.51 7.74
CA ASP A 257 -2.67 -24.29 9.17
C ASP A 257 -1.60 -23.21 9.36
N ILE A 258 -0.59 -23.15 8.49
CA ILE A 258 0.47 -22.13 8.57
C ILE A 258 -0.11 -20.73 8.37
N GLY A 259 -0.92 -20.52 7.32
CA GLY A 259 -1.53 -19.22 7.04
C GLY A 259 -2.51 -18.81 8.14
N LEU A 260 -3.36 -19.73 8.60
CA LEU A 260 -4.30 -19.46 9.68
C LEU A 260 -3.59 -19.16 11.00
N ASN A 261 -2.52 -19.89 11.34
CA ASN A 261 -1.76 -19.65 12.56
C ASN A 261 -1.02 -18.30 12.51
N ASN A 262 -0.46 -17.90 11.38
CA ASN A 262 0.11 -16.56 11.22
C ASN A 262 -0.95 -15.46 11.44
N LEU A 263 -2.17 -15.69 10.97
CA LEU A 263 -3.27 -14.76 11.20
C LEU A 263 -3.64 -14.68 12.69
N LYS A 264 -3.74 -15.83 13.36
CA LYS A 264 -3.99 -15.89 14.81
C LYS A 264 -2.89 -15.22 15.63
N MET A 265 -1.63 -15.39 15.24
CA MET A 265 -0.49 -14.71 15.88
C MET A 265 -0.62 -13.19 15.79
N LEU A 266 -0.86 -12.63 14.59
CA LEU A 266 -1.08 -11.18 14.47
C LEU A 266 -2.29 -10.70 15.27
N LEU A 267 -3.40 -11.45 15.28
CA LEU A 267 -4.55 -11.12 16.14
C LEU A 267 -4.15 -11.15 17.62
N THR A 268 -3.32 -12.10 18.04
CA THR A 268 -2.80 -12.20 19.42
C THR A 268 -1.92 -10.99 19.77
N ASP A 269 -1.12 -10.50 18.83
CA ASP A 269 -0.37 -9.22 18.91
C ASP A 269 -1.28 -7.97 18.90
N GLY A 270 -2.59 -8.14 18.80
CA GLY A 270 -3.54 -7.02 18.82
C GLY A 270 -3.83 -6.43 17.45
N TYR A 271 -3.29 -6.98 16.35
CA TYR A 271 -3.62 -6.50 15.01
C TYR A 271 -5.10 -6.76 14.67
N VAL A 272 -5.62 -5.98 13.72
CA VAL A 272 -6.82 -6.35 12.96
C VAL A 272 -6.45 -6.43 11.48
N LEU A 273 -7.12 -7.31 10.73
CA LEU A 273 -6.74 -7.62 9.34
C LEU A 273 -7.89 -7.35 8.38
N ASN A 274 -7.58 -6.92 7.17
CA ASN A 274 -8.57 -6.62 6.13
C ASN A 274 -8.61 -7.74 5.09
N PHE A 275 -9.80 -8.12 4.68
CA PHE A 275 -9.98 -9.15 3.66
C PHE A 275 -11.10 -8.79 2.70
N THR A 276 -11.13 -9.48 1.56
CA THR A 276 -12.19 -9.34 0.55
C THR A 276 -13.02 -10.61 0.47
N THR A 277 -14.31 -10.44 0.18
CA THR A 277 -15.28 -11.54 0.13
C THR A 277 -16.37 -11.30 -0.92
N GLY A 278 -17.11 -12.35 -1.27
CA GLY A 278 -18.41 -12.23 -1.92
C GLY A 278 -19.51 -12.40 -0.88
N LEU A 279 -19.93 -11.31 -0.26
CA LEU A 279 -20.82 -11.33 0.91
C LEU A 279 -22.22 -11.85 0.58
N ASP A 280 -22.76 -11.55 -0.60
CA ASP A 280 -24.08 -12.03 -1.02
C ASP A 280 -24.10 -13.55 -1.28
N SER A 281 -22.92 -14.17 -1.43
CA SER A 281 -22.75 -15.63 -1.53
C SER A 281 -22.53 -16.32 -0.19
N TRP A 282 -22.56 -15.60 0.93
CA TRP A 282 -22.43 -16.21 2.26
C TRP A 282 -23.64 -17.07 2.59
N LYS A 283 -23.38 -18.29 3.09
CA LYS A 283 -24.39 -19.13 3.70
C LYS A 283 -24.21 -19.10 5.19
N PHE A 284 -25.25 -18.62 5.87
CA PHE A 284 -25.27 -18.49 7.31
C PHE A 284 -25.77 -19.77 7.97
N SER A 285 -25.14 -20.09 9.10
CA SER A 285 -25.63 -21.01 10.12
C SER A 285 -25.54 -20.29 11.48
N ALA A 286 -25.74 -21.04 12.55
CA ALA A 286 -25.61 -20.59 13.92
C ALA A 286 -24.51 -21.40 14.62
N VAL A 287 -23.70 -20.72 15.43
CA VAL A 287 -22.81 -21.38 16.38
C VAL A 287 -23.62 -22.28 17.29
N LYS A 288 -23.16 -23.51 17.45
CA LYS A 288 -23.72 -24.51 18.35
C LYS A 288 -23.00 -24.47 19.68
N ASP A 289 -23.64 -25.12 20.65
CA ASP A 289 -23.19 -25.29 22.02
C ASP A 289 -22.62 -26.71 22.09
N ASP A 290 -21.30 -26.81 22.19
CA ASP A 290 -20.63 -28.10 22.33
C ASP A 290 -20.74 -28.56 23.79
N PRO A 291 -21.49 -29.63 24.08
CA PRO A 291 -21.71 -30.07 25.46
C PRO A 291 -20.43 -30.52 26.18
N SER A 292 -19.31 -30.66 25.47
CA SER A 292 -18.01 -31.03 26.02
C SER A 292 -17.06 -29.85 26.29
N ASP A 293 -17.39 -28.64 25.82
CA ASP A 293 -16.54 -27.44 25.95
C ASP A 293 -17.40 -26.19 26.17
N ASN A 294 -17.25 -25.53 27.32
CA ASN A 294 -18.03 -24.33 27.64
C ASN A 294 -17.48 -23.02 27.03
N ALA A 295 -16.38 -23.09 26.27
CA ALA A 295 -15.76 -21.91 25.66
C ALA A 295 -16.54 -21.35 24.45
N ASP A 296 -17.55 -22.08 23.95
CA ASP A 296 -18.47 -21.60 22.92
C ASP A 296 -19.87 -21.21 23.44
N ASP A 297 -20.24 -21.57 24.67
CA ASP A 297 -21.54 -21.28 25.31
C ASP A 297 -22.03 -19.85 25.11
N SER A 298 -21.17 -18.85 25.38
CA SER A 298 -21.53 -17.43 25.28
C SER A 298 -21.80 -16.96 23.86
N TYR A 299 -21.43 -17.77 22.86
CA TYR A 299 -21.57 -17.47 21.44
C TYR A 299 -22.63 -18.32 20.77
N LYS A 300 -23.33 -19.21 21.49
CA LYS A 300 -24.48 -19.96 20.98
C LYS A 300 -25.43 -19.04 20.22
N ASP A 301 -25.92 -19.51 19.08
CA ASP A 301 -26.80 -18.78 18.17
C ASP A 301 -26.17 -17.55 17.47
N SER A 302 -24.89 -17.26 17.72
CA SER A 302 -24.15 -16.26 16.94
C SER A 302 -24.15 -16.62 15.46
N ARG A 303 -24.34 -15.61 14.61
CA ARG A 303 -24.43 -15.76 13.17
C ARG A 303 -23.05 -16.01 12.57
N VAL A 304 -22.91 -17.10 11.83
CA VAL A 304 -21.65 -17.55 11.23
C VAL A 304 -21.82 -17.91 9.77
N CYS A 305 -20.95 -17.39 8.91
CA CYS A 305 -20.76 -17.89 7.56
C CYS A 305 -19.99 -19.21 7.62
N TYR A 306 -20.66 -20.31 7.29
CA TYR A 306 -20.06 -21.64 7.37
C TYR A 306 -19.56 -22.15 6.00
N TRP A 307 -20.02 -21.55 4.90
CA TRP A 307 -19.45 -21.70 3.56
C TRP A 307 -19.97 -20.61 2.60
N THR A 308 -19.44 -20.57 1.39
CA THR A 308 -19.93 -19.68 0.32
C THR A 308 -20.19 -20.45 -0.97
N ASP A 309 -21.27 -20.09 -1.68
CA ASP A 309 -21.72 -20.73 -2.92
C ASP A 309 -21.40 -19.90 -4.18
N GLY A 310 -20.38 -19.05 -4.11
CA GLY A 310 -20.02 -18.14 -5.18
C GLY A 310 -19.20 -16.97 -4.70
N LYS A 311 -19.23 -15.88 -5.47
CA LYS A 311 -18.47 -14.65 -5.21
C LYS A 311 -19.32 -13.39 -5.44
N LEU A 312 -20.64 -13.51 -5.32
CA LEU A 312 -21.56 -12.39 -5.48
C LEU A 312 -21.42 -11.43 -4.30
N GLY A 313 -21.63 -10.14 -4.55
CA GLY A 313 -21.52 -9.11 -3.54
C GLY A 313 -20.09 -8.79 -3.11
N PRO A 314 -19.23 -8.27 -4.01
CA PRO A 314 -17.83 -7.99 -3.70
C PRO A 314 -17.73 -6.97 -2.55
N HIS A 315 -17.11 -7.38 -1.45
CA HIS A 315 -17.10 -6.60 -0.22
C HIS A 315 -15.76 -6.70 0.51
N ALA A 316 -15.46 -5.70 1.34
CA ALA A 316 -14.27 -5.69 2.19
C ALA A 316 -14.67 -5.48 3.65
N MET A 317 -14.13 -6.31 4.53
CA MET A 317 -14.44 -6.33 5.97
C MET A 317 -13.16 -6.54 6.79
N THR A 318 -13.28 -6.49 8.11
CA THR A 318 -12.14 -6.56 9.03
C THR A 318 -12.25 -7.77 9.92
N ILE A 319 -11.21 -8.60 9.98
CA ILE A 319 -11.03 -9.69 10.94
C ILE A 319 -10.48 -9.07 12.21
N VAL A 320 -11.24 -9.19 13.30
CA VAL A 320 -10.94 -8.55 14.60
C VAL A 320 -10.62 -9.57 15.69
N GLY A 321 -10.70 -10.86 15.38
CA GLY A 321 -10.50 -11.89 16.38
C GLY A 321 -10.72 -13.30 15.84
N TYR A 322 -10.59 -14.27 16.72
CA TYR A 322 -10.86 -15.67 16.45
C TYR A 322 -11.31 -16.37 17.74
N ASN A 323 -11.97 -17.52 17.60
CA ASN A 323 -12.22 -18.42 18.71
C ASN A 323 -12.18 -19.86 18.17
N ASP A 324 -11.22 -20.65 18.65
CA ASP A 324 -10.96 -22.03 18.24
C ASP A 324 -11.99 -23.03 18.77
N SER A 325 -12.70 -22.66 19.83
CA SER A 325 -13.71 -23.52 20.45
C SER A 325 -15.08 -23.44 19.80
N LEU A 326 -15.35 -22.46 18.92
CA LEU A 326 -16.70 -22.33 18.33
C LEU A 326 -17.07 -23.53 17.47
N TRP A 327 -18.10 -24.26 17.86
CA TRP A 327 -18.62 -25.34 17.03
C TRP A 327 -19.65 -24.83 16.01
N VAL A 328 -19.47 -25.23 14.76
CA VAL A 328 -20.46 -25.06 13.69
C VAL A 328 -20.73 -26.41 13.06
N ASP A 329 -21.93 -26.95 13.27
CA ASP A 329 -22.38 -28.19 12.65
C ASP A 329 -22.57 -27.98 11.13
N ILE A 330 -21.55 -28.33 10.35
CA ILE A 330 -21.43 -28.00 8.92
C ILE A 330 -22.21 -29.01 8.08
N ASN A 331 -22.21 -30.27 8.48
CA ASN A 331 -22.91 -31.35 7.77
C ASN A 331 -24.32 -31.64 8.35
N ASN A 332 -24.73 -30.94 9.40
CA ASN A 332 -26.02 -31.07 10.10
C ASN A 332 -26.27 -32.46 10.68
N ASN A 333 -25.24 -33.14 11.18
CA ASN A 333 -25.39 -34.46 11.80
C ASN A 333 -25.58 -34.41 13.33
N GLY A 334 -25.46 -33.23 13.95
CA GLY A 334 -25.63 -33.03 15.38
C GLY A 334 -24.47 -33.54 16.25
N THR A 335 -23.30 -33.83 15.66
CA THR A 335 -22.11 -34.28 16.37
C THR A 335 -20.90 -33.45 15.98
N VAL A 336 -19.99 -33.18 16.92
CA VAL A 336 -18.78 -32.40 16.65
C VAL A 336 -17.82 -33.23 15.79
N ASP A 337 -17.68 -32.86 14.52
CA ASP A 337 -16.75 -33.52 13.58
C ASP A 337 -15.42 -32.78 13.45
N ASN A 338 -14.39 -33.50 12.98
CA ASN A 338 -13.12 -32.88 12.64
C ASN A 338 -13.31 -31.84 11.52
N GLY A 339 -12.83 -30.62 11.74
CA GLY A 339 -13.00 -29.48 10.83
C GLY A 339 -14.18 -28.56 11.14
N GLU A 340 -15.01 -28.88 12.14
CA GLU A 340 -16.19 -28.08 12.53
C GLU A 340 -15.93 -27.05 13.63
N LYS A 341 -14.73 -27.09 14.23
CA LYS A 341 -14.33 -26.18 15.30
C LYS A 341 -13.55 -24.98 14.75
N GLY A 342 -13.92 -23.82 15.26
CA GLY A 342 -13.20 -22.58 15.13
C GLY A 342 -13.77 -21.62 14.08
N ALA A 343 -13.76 -20.33 14.42
CA ALA A 343 -14.18 -19.28 13.50
C ALA A 343 -13.43 -17.95 13.74
N LEU A 344 -13.38 -17.12 12.70
CA LEU A 344 -12.86 -15.76 12.73
C LEU A 344 -13.96 -14.75 13.02
N ARG A 345 -13.72 -13.80 13.93
CA ARG A 345 -14.63 -12.69 14.26
C ARG A 345 -14.46 -11.58 13.22
N ILE A 346 -15.56 -11.14 12.64
CA ILE A 346 -15.59 -10.15 11.56
C ILE A 346 -16.36 -8.91 11.99
N ALA A 347 -15.79 -7.73 11.77
CA ALA A 347 -16.47 -6.45 11.84
C ALA A 347 -16.88 -5.98 10.43
N ASN A 348 -18.15 -5.61 10.26
CA ASN A 348 -18.67 -5.05 9.02
C ASN A 348 -18.91 -3.53 9.16
N SER A 349 -19.18 -2.86 8.04
CA SER A 349 -19.45 -1.43 7.95
C SER A 349 -20.89 -1.13 7.56
N TRP A 350 -21.85 -1.96 8.00
CA TRP A 350 -23.29 -1.80 7.71
C TRP A 350 -24.12 -1.44 8.96
N GLY A 351 -23.47 -0.84 9.96
CA GLY A 351 -24.10 -0.41 11.20
C GLY A 351 -24.42 -1.56 12.17
N ILE A 352 -24.84 -1.18 13.38
CA ILE A 352 -25.09 -2.11 14.49
C ILE A 352 -26.32 -3.00 14.26
N SER A 353 -27.22 -2.64 13.34
CA SER A 353 -28.40 -3.45 13.05
C SER A 353 -28.09 -4.67 12.18
N TRP A 354 -26.87 -4.76 11.64
CA TRP A 354 -26.44 -5.89 10.83
C TRP A 354 -25.95 -7.04 11.71
N GLU A 355 -26.60 -8.19 11.62
CA GLU A 355 -26.25 -9.43 12.31
C GLU A 355 -25.98 -9.23 13.82
N ASP A 356 -24.81 -9.63 14.32
CA ASP A 356 -24.46 -9.56 15.74
C ASP A 356 -23.88 -8.18 16.09
N SER A 357 -24.74 -7.16 16.16
CA SER A 357 -24.35 -5.78 16.51
C SER A 357 -23.30 -5.17 15.56
N GLY A 358 -23.33 -5.53 14.28
CA GLY A 358 -22.34 -5.14 13.26
C GLY A 358 -21.22 -6.16 13.06
N PHE A 359 -21.25 -7.27 13.78
CA PHE A 359 -20.28 -8.34 13.67
C PHE A 359 -20.90 -9.65 13.13
N SER A 360 -20.04 -10.55 12.68
CA SER A 360 -20.40 -11.93 12.36
C SER A 360 -19.16 -12.83 12.54
N TRP A 361 -19.31 -14.11 12.23
CA TRP A 361 -18.23 -15.08 12.24
C TRP A 361 -18.02 -15.69 10.84
N ILE A 362 -16.81 -16.15 10.55
CA ILE A 362 -16.50 -17.03 9.41
C ILE A 362 -15.87 -18.30 9.96
N ALA A 363 -16.51 -19.46 9.76
CA ALA A 363 -15.95 -20.75 10.17
C ALA A 363 -14.61 -21.02 9.46
N TYR A 364 -13.66 -21.67 10.12
CA TYR A 364 -12.37 -22.02 9.50
C TYR A 364 -12.53 -22.88 8.24
N ASP A 365 -13.53 -23.77 8.23
CA ASP A 365 -13.86 -24.55 7.04
C ASP A 365 -14.23 -23.65 5.85
N ALA A 366 -15.00 -22.58 6.07
CA ALA A 366 -15.44 -21.65 5.03
C ALA A 366 -14.28 -20.95 4.30
N ILE A 367 -13.11 -20.87 4.93
CA ILE A 367 -11.89 -20.31 4.34
C ILE A 367 -11.26 -21.28 3.33
N LYS A 368 -11.53 -22.58 3.45
CA LYS A 368 -10.97 -23.64 2.62
C LYS A 368 -11.68 -23.77 1.28
N LYS A 369 -10.89 -24.05 0.24
CA LYS A 369 -11.38 -24.33 -1.13
C LYS A 369 -12.25 -25.59 -1.18
N VAL A 370 -11.89 -26.58 -0.38
CA VAL A 370 -12.61 -27.85 -0.21
C VAL A 370 -12.93 -27.99 1.27
N SER A 371 -14.17 -28.40 1.58
CA SER A 371 -14.59 -28.70 2.94
C SER A 371 -13.64 -29.72 3.57
N ALA A 372 -13.16 -29.45 4.78
CA ALA A 372 -12.48 -30.44 5.62
C ALA A 372 -13.47 -31.41 6.27
N VAL A 373 -14.74 -31.02 6.39
CA VAL A 373 -15.81 -31.81 6.98
C VAL A 373 -16.36 -32.81 5.96
N SER A 374 -16.36 -34.09 6.34
CA SER A 374 -16.99 -35.16 5.55
C SER A 374 -18.49 -34.90 5.41
N GLY A 375 -19.01 -34.98 4.18
CA GLY A 375 -20.40 -34.63 3.88
C GLY A 375 -20.69 -33.13 3.83
N GLY A 376 -19.68 -32.27 4.00
CA GLY A 376 -19.83 -30.82 3.91
C GLY A 376 -20.11 -30.31 2.48
N PRO A 377 -20.45 -29.03 2.32
CA PRO A 377 -20.85 -28.44 1.04
C PRO A 377 -19.75 -28.53 -0.03
N VAL A 378 -20.12 -28.93 -1.25
CA VAL A 378 -19.20 -29.08 -2.40
C VAL A 378 -19.59 -28.25 -3.63
N THR A 379 -20.88 -28.20 -3.96
CA THR A 379 -21.37 -27.59 -5.20
C THR A 379 -21.17 -26.08 -5.16
N ASN A 380 -20.49 -25.53 -6.18
CA ASN A 380 -20.18 -24.11 -6.31
C ASN A 380 -19.41 -23.51 -5.12
N ARG A 381 -18.78 -24.34 -4.27
CA ARG A 381 -18.04 -23.87 -3.11
C ARG A 381 -16.93 -22.90 -3.54
N ALA A 382 -16.90 -21.76 -2.88
CA ALA A 382 -15.80 -20.81 -2.95
C ALA A 382 -15.24 -20.55 -1.55
N GLN A 383 -14.03 -19.98 -1.48
CA GLN A 383 -13.46 -19.51 -0.23
C GLN A 383 -14.19 -18.24 0.22
N ALA A 384 -14.63 -18.21 1.49
CA ALA A 384 -15.22 -17.02 2.10
C ALA A 384 -14.25 -15.84 2.14
N ILE A 385 -12.96 -16.10 2.26
CA ILE A 385 -11.90 -15.10 2.11
C ILE A 385 -11.28 -15.27 0.73
N LEU A 386 -11.52 -14.31 -0.17
CA LEU A 386 -11.12 -14.42 -1.56
C LEU A 386 -9.59 -14.51 -1.68
N GLY A 387 -9.15 -15.52 -2.44
CA GLY A 387 -7.72 -15.80 -2.63
C GLY A 387 -7.04 -16.44 -1.43
N GLY A 388 -7.74 -16.66 -0.31
CA GLY A 388 -7.14 -17.15 0.94
C GLY A 388 -6.12 -16.17 1.52
N GLN A 389 -6.38 -14.86 1.43
CA GLN A 389 -5.45 -13.82 1.87
C GLN A 389 -6.13 -12.77 2.73
N ALA A 390 -5.41 -12.28 3.73
CA ALA A 390 -5.78 -11.12 4.52
C ALA A 390 -4.59 -10.16 4.58
N THR A 391 -4.87 -8.87 4.47
CA THR A 391 -3.87 -7.81 4.57
C THR A 391 -3.89 -7.19 5.94
N TRP A 392 -2.79 -6.57 6.33
CA TRP A 392 -2.65 -5.84 7.58
C TRP A 392 -1.84 -4.58 7.33
N LEU A 393 -1.93 -3.65 8.28
CA LEU A 393 -1.10 -2.45 8.31
C LEU A 393 -0.54 -2.27 9.72
N ALA A 394 0.59 -1.56 9.82
CA ALA A 394 1.11 -1.01 11.06
C ALA A 394 1.06 0.52 10.98
N ALA A 395 0.78 1.18 12.11
CA ALA A 395 0.78 2.63 12.22
C ALA A 395 2.11 3.11 12.84
N LYS A 396 2.51 4.34 12.51
CA LYS A 396 3.66 4.98 13.14
C LYS A 396 3.26 5.48 14.52
N ASN A 397 4.08 5.14 15.54
CA ASN A 397 3.93 5.71 16.87
C ASN A 397 3.91 7.25 16.81
N GLU A 398 4.87 7.82 16.09
CA GLU A 398 4.93 9.23 15.77
C GLU A 398 5.47 9.42 14.36
N TYR A 399 5.07 10.51 13.71
CA TYR A 399 5.64 10.89 12.43
C TYR A 399 5.73 12.39 12.29
N LYS A 400 6.90 12.84 11.86
CA LYS A 400 7.17 14.25 11.56
C LYS A 400 7.97 14.32 10.27
N PRO A 401 7.42 14.95 9.20
CA PRO A 401 8.15 15.13 7.96
C PRO A 401 9.48 15.88 8.16
N LYS A 402 10.50 15.50 7.40
CA LYS A 402 11.81 16.18 7.37
C LYS A 402 11.77 17.48 6.58
N LEU A 403 11.02 17.48 5.49
CA LEU A 403 10.82 18.63 4.61
C LEU A 403 9.49 18.47 3.86
N ILE A 404 8.74 19.55 3.74
CA ILE A 404 7.42 19.60 3.15
C ILE A 404 7.42 20.54 1.94
N ALA A 405 6.82 20.12 0.84
CA ALA A 405 6.36 21.01 -0.23
C ALA A 405 4.94 21.47 0.10
N GLU A 406 4.72 22.76 0.23
CA GLU A 406 3.39 23.36 0.22
C GLU A 406 3.21 24.16 -1.07
N PHE A 407 2.12 23.92 -1.80
CA PHE A 407 1.84 24.62 -3.05
C PHE A 407 0.36 24.85 -3.25
N THR A 408 0.01 25.99 -3.87
CA THR A 408 -1.37 26.37 -4.14
C THR A 408 -1.63 26.35 -5.63
N ILE A 409 -2.55 25.49 -6.05
CA ILE A 409 -2.93 25.30 -7.45
C ILE A 409 -4.43 25.45 -7.68
N GLY A 410 -4.82 25.73 -8.92
CA GLY A 410 -6.20 25.69 -9.40
C GLY A 410 -6.31 24.85 -10.66
N HIS A 411 -7.32 23.98 -10.74
CA HIS A 411 -7.66 23.21 -11.94
C HIS A 411 -9.18 22.96 -11.99
N SER A 412 -9.76 22.90 -13.19
CA SER A 412 -11.14 22.44 -13.41
C SER A 412 -11.26 20.93 -13.65
N LYS A 413 -10.11 20.27 -13.90
CA LYS A 413 -10.01 18.85 -14.30
C LYS A 413 -8.80 18.15 -13.66
N ARG A 414 -8.87 17.84 -12.37
CA ARG A 414 -7.74 17.34 -11.57
C ARG A 414 -7.12 16.03 -12.10
N ASN A 415 -7.87 15.23 -12.86
CA ASN A 415 -7.32 14.03 -13.53
C ASN A 415 -6.35 14.34 -14.67
N GLN A 416 -6.20 15.58 -15.09
CA GLN A 416 -5.21 15.99 -16.08
C GLN A 416 -3.89 16.41 -15.42
N MET A 417 -3.87 16.60 -14.10
CA MET A 417 -2.71 17.09 -13.38
C MET A 417 -1.58 16.06 -13.34
N THR A 418 -0.36 16.52 -13.53
CA THR A 418 0.87 15.78 -13.19
C THR A 418 1.54 16.50 -12.03
N VAL A 419 1.94 15.76 -11.00
CA VAL A 419 2.62 16.28 -9.81
C VAL A 419 3.69 15.28 -9.38
N SER A 420 4.94 15.72 -9.23
CA SER A 420 6.00 14.94 -8.60
C SER A 420 6.94 15.83 -7.79
N LEU A 421 7.59 15.20 -6.80
CA LEU A 421 8.67 15.80 -6.03
C LEU A 421 10.01 15.29 -6.55
N GLY A 422 11.07 16.07 -6.40
CA GLY A 422 12.41 15.58 -6.71
C GLY A 422 13.50 16.32 -5.95
N TYR A 423 14.73 15.85 -6.06
CA TYR A 423 15.90 16.56 -5.53
C TYR A 423 17.10 16.47 -6.47
N SER A 424 18.07 17.38 -6.31
CA SER A 424 19.41 17.25 -6.89
C SER A 424 20.44 18.12 -6.16
N ASP A 425 21.68 18.11 -6.63
CA ASP A 425 22.63 19.20 -6.38
C ASP A 425 22.18 20.52 -7.02
N ILE A 426 22.59 21.65 -6.45
CA ILE A 426 22.16 23.02 -6.84
C ILE A 426 22.60 23.45 -8.26
N THR A 427 23.52 22.71 -8.87
CA THR A 427 24.01 22.96 -10.23
C THR A 427 23.17 22.27 -11.30
N SER A 428 22.37 21.27 -10.93
CA SER A 428 21.50 20.56 -11.87
C SER A 428 20.21 21.35 -12.13
N THR A 429 19.67 21.22 -13.34
CA THR A 429 18.37 21.80 -13.73
C THR A 429 17.28 20.73 -13.85
N LYS A 430 17.59 19.49 -13.47
CA LYS A 430 16.67 18.35 -13.44
C LYS A 430 16.86 17.52 -12.17
N PRO A 431 15.83 16.81 -11.71
CA PRO A 431 15.94 15.92 -10.56
C PRO A 431 16.91 14.76 -10.82
N ASP A 432 17.68 14.38 -9.81
CA ASP A 432 18.45 13.13 -9.80
C ASP A 432 17.53 11.93 -9.53
N LYS A 433 16.48 12.18 -8.73
CA LYS A 433 15.39 11.26 -8.42
C LYS A 433 14.08 12.01 -8.34
N ASP A 434 13.04 11.35 -8.82
CA ASP A 434 11.66 11.79 -8.74
C ASP A 434 10.86 10.87 -7.83
N LEU A 435 9.86 11.45 -7.19
CA LEU A 435 8.82 10.79 -6.41
C LEU A 435 7.46 11.25 -6.94
N ASP A 436 6.79 10.35 -7.67
CA ASP A 436 5.46 10.61 -8.20
C ASP A 436 4.44 10.84 -7.06
N SER A 437 3.61 11.86 -7.21
CA SER A 437 2.56 12.16 -6.23
C SER A 437 1.28 11.35 -6.50
N ILE A 438 0.55 11.05 -5.41
CA ILE A 438 -0.81 10.50 -5.45
C ILE A 438 -1.80 11.42 -6.19
N LEU A 439 -1.48 12.71 -6.30
CA LEU A 439 -2.31 13.72 -6.96
C LEU A 439 -2.31 13.59 -8.50
N SER A 440 -1.33 12.90 -9.08
CA SER A 440 -1.17 12.77 -10.53
C SER A 440 -2.26 11.89 -11.16
N SER A 441 -2.86 12.40 -12.23
CA SER A 441 -3.77 11.68 -13.12
C SER A 441 -4.93 10.98 -12.41
N ARG A 442 -5.44 11.56 -11.31
CA ARG A 442 -6.40 10.91 -10.40
C ARG A 442 -7.65 11.76 -10.15
N GLY A 443 -8.68 11.12 -9.60
CA GLY A 443 -9.87 11.79 -9.07
C GLY A 443 -10.94 12.16 -10.10
N GLY A 444 -10.77 11.85 -11.38
CA GLY A 444 -11.78 12.15 -12.40
C GLY A 444 -11.76 13.61 -12.90
N GLU A 445 -12.59 13.89 -13.90
CA GLU A 445 -12.63 15.19 -14.59
C GLU A 445 -13.44 16.22 -13.79
N PHE A 446 -12.90 16.63 -12.65
CA PHE A 446 -13.51 17.60 -11.73
C PHE A 446 -12.45 18.56 -11.17
N GLY A 447 -12.85 19.77 -10.76
CA GLY A 447 -12.07 20.63 -9.88
C GLY A 447 -12.01 20.09 -8.45
N PHE A 448 -11.29 20.76 -7.54
CA PHE A 448 -10.97 20.15 -6.24
C PHE A 448 -12.17 19.91 -5.32
N LYS A 449 -13.19 20.77 -5.34
CA LYS A 449 -14.43 20.57 -4.56
C LYS A 449 -15.40 19.54 -5.15
N GLY A 450 -15.00 18.83 -6.20
CA GLY A 450 -15.83 17.81 -6.84
C GLY A 450 -16.87 18.34 -7.83
N THR A 451 -16.82 19.64 -8.14
CA THR A 451 -17.60 20.29 -9.22
C THR A 451 -16.70 20.60 -10.41
N GLN A 452 -17.24 21.18 -11.49
CA GLN A 452 -16.42 21.68 -12.61
C GLN A 452 -15.76 23.04 -12.31
N ASP A 453 -16.03 23.63 -11.15
CA ASP A 453 -15.53 24.95 -10.81
C ASP A 453 -14.04 24.90 -10.55
N LYS A 454 -13.32 25.81 -11.20
CA LYS A 454 -11.90 26.02 -10.93
C LYS A 454 -11.76 26.76 -9.60
N VAL A 455 -11.47 26.01 -8.56
CA VAL A 455 -11.15 26.53 -7.22
C VAL A 455 -9.66 26.37 -6.94
N SER A 456 -9.09 27.34 -6.22
CA SER A 456 -7.74 27.18 -5.67
C SER A 456 -7.77 26.24 -4.47
N ALA A 457 -6.77 25.37 -4.38
CA ALA A 457 -6.53 24.50 -3.25
C ALA A 457 -5.04 24.51 -2.90
N THR A 458 -4.75 24.45 -1.61
CA THR A 458 -3.37 24.32 -1.11
C THR A 458 -3.12 22.88 -0.70
N PHE A 459 -2.15 22.25 -1.35
CA PHE A 459 -1.75 20.88 -1.08
C PHE A 459 -0.39 20.83 -0.40
N VAL A 460 -0.18 19.73 0.31
CA VAL A 460 1.04 19.48 1.07
C VAL A 460 1.55 18.10 0.71
N LEU A 461 2.81 18.04 0.28
CA LEU A 461 3.51 16.78 -0.03
C LEU A 461 4.83 16.70 0.75
N ASP A 462 5.30 15.48 0.95
CA ASP A 462 6.35 15.16 1.90
C ASP A 462 7.61 14.64 1.18
N TYR A 463 8.75 15.32 1.36
CA TYR A 463 10.04 14.93 0.78
C TYR A 463 10.77 13.87 1.62
N THR A 464 10.26 13.48 2.78
CA THR A 464 10.97 12.58 3.71
C THR A 464 11.39 11.28 3.05
N ASP A 465 10.52 10.69 2.21
CA ASP A 465 10.83 9.43 1.53
C ASP A 465 11.98 9.59 0.53
N LEU A 466 12.13 10.77 -0.11
CA LEU A 466 13.30 11.09 -0.95
C LEU A 466 14.58 11.28 -0.12
N VAL A 467 14.46 11.91 1.04
CA VAL A 467 15.58 12.11 1.98
C VAL A 467 16.09 10.76 2.49
N ASP A 468 15.19 9.90 2.96
CA ASP A 468 15.53 8.67 3.65
C ASP A 468 16.02 7.59 2.69
N SER A 469 15.33 7.41 1.56
CA SER A 469 15.70 6.38 0.58
C SER A 469 17.01 6.66 -0.16
N ASN A 470 17.51 7.90 -0.12
CA ASN A 470 18.75 8.31 -0.79
C ASN A 470 19.82 8.82 0.19
N ASP A 471 19.64 8.62 1.50
CA ASP A 471 20.57 9.03 2.56
C ASP A 471 21.04 10.49 2.42
N LEU A 472 20.08 11.40 2.20
CA LEU A 472 20.39 12.80 1.92
C LEU A 472 20.72 13.55 3.21
N SER A 473 21.90 14.17 3.23
CA SER A 473 22.22 15.19 4.24
C SER A 473 21.46 16.48 3.96
N MET A 474 20.67 16.91 4.93
CA MET A 474 19.96 18.19 4.91
C MET A 474 20.85 19.38 5.32
N ASN A 475 22.11 19.17 5.70
CA ASN A 475 22.97 20.24 6.22
C ASN A 475 23.49 21.17 5.10
N GLY A 476 23.84 20.63 3.93
CA GLY A 476 24.24 21.40 2.76
C GLY A 476 23.07 21.73 1.85
N LYS A 477 23.20 22.75 1.00
CA LYS A 477 22.13 23.08 0.05
C LYS A 477 21.89 21.96 -0.96
N LYS A 478 20.64 21.57 -1.08
CA LYS A 478 20.11 20.76 -2.18
C LYS A 478 19.03 21.56 -2.90
N ARG A 479 18.81 21.21 -4.17
CA ARG A 479 17.70 21.71 -4.96
C ARG A 479 16.51 20.80 -4.77
N TRP A 480 15.40 21.35 -4.29
CA TRP A 480 14.16 20.61 -4.04
C TRP A 480 13.15 20.99 -5.09
N TYR A 481 12.72 20.01 -5.88
CA TYR A 481 11.88 20.21 -7.04
C TYR A 481 10.42 19.90 -6.76
N LEU A 482 9.55 20.70 -7.36
CA LEU A 482 8.14 20.44 -7.57
C LEU A 482 7.89 20.46 -9.08
N ASN A 483 7.65 19.30 -9.67
CA ASN A 483 7.17 19.20 -11.04
C ASN A 483 5.65 19.25 -11.01
N ILE A 484 5.07 20.18 -11.76
CA ILE A 484 3.62 20.28 -11.93
C ILE A 484 3.29 20.47 -13.41
N GLY A 485 2.26 19.80 -13.90
CA GLY A 485 1.80 19.96 -15.25
C GLY A 485 0.32 19.69 -15.47
N ASP A 486 -0.06 19.93 -16.72
CA ASP A 486 -1.34 19.58 -17.31
C ASP A 486 -1.06 18.68 -18.51
N SER A 487 -1.55 17.45 -18.44
CA SER A 487 -1.30 16.43 -19.46
C SER A 487 -2.05 16.65 -20.77
N LYS A 488 -2.96 17.63 -20.87
CA LYS A 488 -3.73 17.91 -22.10
C LYS A 488 -3.68 19.38 -22.46
N GLU A 489 -3.49 19.66 -23.75
CA GLU A 489 -3.63 21.01 -24.30
C GLU A 489 -5.10 21.21 -24.69
N ASP A 490 -5.94 21.63 -23.74
CA ASP A 490 -7.40 21.72 -23.93
C ASP A 490 -8.02 23.06 -23.47
N ASN A 491 -7.19 24.07 -23.17
CA ASN A 491 -7.60 25.37 -22.62
C ASN A 491 -8.25 25.27 -21.22
N SER A 492 -8.02 24.18 -20.48
CA SER A 492 -8.37 24.04 -19.06
C SER A 492 -7.12 24.04 -18.17
N PRO A 493 -6.27 25.09 -18.22
CA PRO A 493 -4.93 25.00 -17.68
C PRO A 493 -4.88 24.87 -16.16
N LEU A 494 -3.82 24.22 -15.70
CA LEU A 494 -3.35 24.32 -14.33
C LEU A 494 -2.82 25.72 -14.03
N MET A 495 -3.23 26.27 -12.89
CA MET A 495 -2.71 27.53 -12.36
C MET A 495 -1.92 27.28 -11.08
N LEU A 496 -0.61 27.52 -11.08
CA LEU A 496 0.21 27.56 -9.88
C LEU A 496 0.32 28.99 -9.37
N THR A 497 0.01 29.18 -8.09
CA THR A 497 -0.02 30.50 -7.44
C THR A 497 0.98 30.66 -6.30
N ASP A 498 1.33 29.55 -5.64
CA ASP A 498 2.32 29.57 -4.57
C ASP A 498 3.06 28.22 -4.50
N PHE A 499 4.33 28.26 -4.09
CA PHE A 499 5.15 27.09 -3.77
C PHE A 499 6.17 27.50 -2.71
N ARG A 500 6.26 26.72 -1.64
CA ARG A 500 7.24 26.92 -0.57
C ARG A 500 7.68 25.60 0.03
N LEU A 501 8.86 25.63 0.65
CA LEU A 501 9.33 24.56 1.52
C LEU A 501 9.05 24.91 2.98
N ILE A 502 8.67 23.91 3.75
CA ILE A 502 8.52 24.01 5.20
C ILE A 502 9.39 22.93 5.82
N ASN A 503 10.24 23.31 6.77
CA ASN A 503 10.97 22.36 7.62
C ASN A 503 10.28 22.31 8.99
N PRO A 504 9.50 21.24 9.29
CA PRO A 504 8.80 21.14 10.56
C PRO A 504 9.72 21.04 11.78
N ASN A 505 10.99 20.65 11.59
CA ASN A 505 11.96 20.46 12.67
C ASN A 505 12.59 21.77 13.12
N THR A 506 12.72 22.75 12.22
CA THR A 506 13.28 24.08 12.53
C THR A 506 12.20 25.17 12.57
N GLY A 507 11.01 24.91 12.02
CA GLY A 507 9.96 25.91 11.82
C GLY A 507 10.23 26.85 10.65
N GLU A 508 11.29 26.61 9.87
CA GLU A 508 11.64 27.45 8.73
C GLU A 508 10.65 27.29 7.58
N VAL A 509 10.31 28.42 6.97
CA VAL A 509 9.48 28.50 5.76
C VAL A 509 10.26 29.25 4.68
N ILE A 510 10.44 28.61 3.54
CA ILE A 510 11.23 29.13 2.41
C ILE A 510 10.29 29.27 1.22
N ASN A 511 9.93 30.51 0.90
CA ASN A 511 9.05 30.79 -0.24
C ASN A 511 9.83 30.74 -1.55
N SER A 512 9.21 30.21 -2.60
CA SER A 512 9.73 30.36 -3.97
C SER A 512 9.60 31.82 -4.42
N ASN A 513 10.41 32.21 -5.40
CA ASN A 513 10.37 33.55 -6.01
C ASN A 513 9.53 33.52 -7.29
N LEU A 514 8.31 32.98 -7.20
CA LEU A 514 7.33 33.01 -8.29
C LEU A 514 6.84 34.45 -8.59
N GLY A 515 7.09 35.39 -7.68
CA GLY A 515 6.53 36.74 -7.72
C GLY A 515 5.04 36.74 -7.42
N SER A 516 4.34 37.85 -7.69
CA SER A 516 2.88 37.94 -7.61
C SER A 516 2.17 37.34 -8.85
N SER A 517 2.87 36.54 -9.66
CA SER A 517 2.41 36.08 -10.97
C SER A 517 1.85 34.67 -10.89
N VAL A 518 0.62 34.48 -11.40
CA VAL A 518 0.04 33.15 -11.61
C VAL A 518 0.77 32.48 -12.77
N VAL A 519 1.26 31.26 -12.56
CA VAL A 519 1.87 30.45 -13.61
C VAL A 519 0.82 29.52 -14.22
N THR A 520 0.49 29.76 -15.48
CA THR A 520 -0.45 28.94 -16.26
C THR A 520 0.29 27.85 -17.03
N ILE A 521 -0.21 26.62 -16.96
CA ILE A 521 0.36 25.43 -17.59
C ILE A 521 -0.78 24.67 -18.30
N ASP A 522 -0.63 24.42 -19.60
CA ASP A 522 -1.61 23.75 -20.48
C ASP A 522 -0.84 22.80 -21.39
N GLY A 523 -1.19 21.52 -21.42
CA GLY A 523 -0.55 20.51 -22.26
C GLY A 523 0.95 20.24 -22.05
N GLN A 524 1.50 20.60 -20.89
CA GLN A 524 2.93 20.41 -20.59
C GLN A 524 3.20 20.29 -19.09
N ASP A 525 4.42 19.90 -18.75
CA ASP A 525 4.96 19.90 -17.39
C ASP A 525 5.89 21.12 -17.18
N ARG A 526 5.95 21.63 -15.95
CA ARG A 526 6.94 22.63 -15.54
C ARG A 526 7.57 22.28 -14.21
N LEU A 527 8.87 22.52 -14.16
CA LEU A 527 9.69 22.23 -13.00
C LEU A 527 10.00 23.52 -12.23
N PHE A 528 9.64 23.52 -10.97
CA PHE A 528 9.92 24.57 -9.99
C PHE A 528 10.87 24.03 -8.94
N TRP A 529 11.70 24.88 -8.34
CA TRP A 529 12.56 24.45 -7.26
C TRP A 529 12.93 25.54 -6.28
N ILE A 530 13.41 25.11 -5.12
CA ILE A 530 13.98 25.95 -4.07
C ILE A 530 15.31 25.30 -3.63
N ASP A 531 16.38 26.09 -3.53
CA ASP A 531 17.65 25.60 -2.98
C ASP A 531 17.67 25.81 -1.45
N TYR A 532 17.72 24.71 -0.70
CA TYR A 532 17.60 24.70 0.75
C TYR A 532 18.54 23.69 1.41
N GLY A 533 19.11 24.08 2.55
CA GLY A 533 19.87 23.27 3.50
C GLY A 533 19.86 23.94 4.88
N ILE A 534 19.94 23.15 5.95
CA ILE A 534 19.76 23.59 7.35
C ILE A 534 20.86 24.55 7.80
N LEU A 535 22.13 24.30 7.43
CA LEU A 535 23.28 25.09 7.90
C LEU A 535 23.69 26.20 6.94
N GLU A 536 23.29 26.09 5.67
CA GLU A 536 23.58 27.06 4.62
C GLU A 536 22.29 27.80 4.23
N LYS A 537 22.07 28.99 4.81
CA LYS A 537 20.84 29.79 4.62
C LYS A 537 20.38 29.82 3.15
N ALA A 538 19.08 29.57 2.96
CA ALA A 538 18.41 29.40 1.67
C ALA A 538 18.76 30.48 0.62
N SER A 539 18.76 30.09 -0.65
CA SER A 539 18.90 30.99 -1.79
C SER A 539 17.90 30.58 -2.87
N VAL A 540 17.19 31.52 -3.49
CA VAL A 540 16.05 31.22 -4.37
C VAL A 540 16.44 31.44 -5.84
N ILE A 541 16.30 30.42 -6.71
CA ILE A 541 16.43 30.61 -8.18
C ILE A 541 15.33 29.83 -8.95
N LYS A 542 14.90 30.44 -10.07
CA LYS A 542 13.65 30.34 -10.88
C LYS A 542 13.38 29.05 -11.67
N SER A 543 12.11 28.85 -12.05
CA SER A 543 11.54 27.77 -12.91
C SER A 543 12.11 27.62 -14.32
N ILE A 544 12.01 26.40 -14.88
CA ILE A 544 12.22 26.10 -16.32
C ILE A 544 10.99 25.36 -16.87
N ALA A 545 10.53 25.73 -18.07
CA ALA A 545 9.55 24.94 -18.81
C ALA A 545 10.23 23.69 -19.38
N ILE A 546 9.68 22.51 -19.13
CA ILE A 546 10.17 21.27 -19.72
C ILE A 546 9.29 20.95 -20.93
N THR A 547 9.82 21.15 -22.13
CA THR A 547 9.17 20.63 -23.34
C THR A 547 9.47 19.13 -23.43
N PRO A 548 8.47 18.25 -23.64
CA PRO A 548 8.73 16.83 -23.84
C PRO A 548 9.53 16.67 -25.14
N ILE A 549 10.84 16.44 -25.04
CA ILE A 549 11.63 16.04 -26.19
C ILE A 549 11.42 14.54 -26.36
N SER A 550 10.61 14.15 -27.35
CA SER A 550 10.64 12.77 -27.85
C SER A 550 11.99 12.55 -28.55
N GLY A 551 12.98 12.09 -27.81
CA GLY A 551 14.31 11.83 -28.33
C GLY A 551 15.33 11.75 -27.20
N VAL A 552 15.81 10.55 -26.92
CA VAL A 552 16.80 10.33 -25.87
C VAL A 552 18.15 10.93 -26.31
N LEU A 553 18.55 12.03 -25.70
CA LEU A 553 19.93 12.54 -25.77
C LEU A 553 20.70 11.97 -24.58
N PHE A 554 21.60 11.02 -24.84
CA PHE A 554 22.60 10.60 -23.86
C PHE A 554 23.79 11.57 -23.90
N GLN A 555 24.09 12.22 -22.78
CA GLN A 555 25.34 12.92 -22.58
C GLN A 555 26.31 11.96 -21.89
N VAL A 556 27.30 11.45 -22.62
CA VAL A 556 28.41 10.68 -22.01
C VAL A 556 29.56 11.65 -21.78
N LEU A 557 29.82 11.99 -20.52
CA LEU A 557 31.03 12.69 -20.12
C LEU A 557 32.17 11.67 -19.99
N ALA A 558 33.11 11.67 -20.93
CA ALA A 558 34.37 10.95 -20.78
C ALA A 558 35.47 11.96 -20.40
N THR A 559 35.84 12.01 -19.12
CA THR A 559 37.00 12.77 -18.64
C THR A 559 38.22 11.85 -18.60
N SER A 560 39.19 12.04 -19.51
CA SER A 560 40.53 11.48 -19.34
C SER A 560 41.42 12.49 -18.62
N ILE A 561 41.79 12.24 -17.37
CA ILE A 561 42.79 13.04 -16.67
C ILE A 561 44.17 12.56 -17.14
N LYS A 562 44.91 13.40 -17.87
CA LYS A 562 46.37 13.26 -17.97
C LYS A 562 46.99 13.96 -16.78
N GLN A 563 47.61 13.20 -15.88
CA GLN A 563 48.42 13.74 -14.81
C GLN A 563 49.79 14.14 -15.38
N ALA A 564 49.85 15.32 -16.00
CA ALA A 564 51.04 16.17 -16.11
C ALA A 564 50.63 17.47 -16.81
N ASP A 565 50.90 18.58 -16.11
CA ASP A 565 50.85 19.97 -16.56
C ASP A 565 49.49 20.72 -16.46
N ASN A 566 49.49 21.70 -15.56
CA ASN A 566 48.39 22.55 -15.08
C ASN A 566 47.87 23.56 -16.14
N ILE A 567 47.47 23.11 -17.33
CA ILE A 567 46.90 24.00 -18.36
C ILE A 567 45.62 23.38 -18.95
N ILE A 568 44.46 23.99 -18.64
CA ILE A 568 43.19 23.69 -19.30
C ILE A 568 43.08 24.59 -20.54
N SER A 569 43.23 24.03 -21.73
CA SER A 569 42.94 24.73 -23.00
C SER A 569 41.76 24.08 -23.71
N VAL A 570 40.69 24.86 -23.88
CA VAL A 570 39.54 24.79 -24.82
C VAL A 570 38.90 23.41 -25.09
N THR A 571 37.62 23.30 -24.74
CA THR A 571 36.75 22.16 -25.05
C THR A 571 36.39 22.12 -26.55
N GLU A 572 36.86 21.10 -27.29
CA GLU A 572 36.27 20.74 -28.58
C GLU A 572 35.14 19.73 -28.35
N CYS A 573 33.90 20.11 -28.69
CA CYS A 573 32.75 19.22 -28.65
C CYS A 573 32.69 18.40 -29.95
N VAL A 574 32.75 17.07 -29.85
CA VAL A 574 32.41 16.18 -30.98
C VAL A 574 30.95 15.78 -30.87
N TYR A 575 30.14 16.14 -31.87
CA TYR A 575 28.74 15.70 -31.99
C TYR A 575 28.68 14.39 -32.77
N ILE A 576 28.03 13.37 -32.23
CA ILE A 576 27.67 12.15 -32.98
C ILE A 576 26.15 12.13 -33.12
N LEU A 577 25.66 12.18 -34.37
CA LEU A 577 24.26 11.95 -34.71
C LEU A 577 24.01 10.45 -34.79
N ALA A 578 23.13 9.92 -33.93
CA ALA A 578 22.57 8.58 -34.09
C ALA A 578 21.07 8.70 -34.40
N GLN A 579 20.68 8.34 -35.61
CA GLN A 579 19.29 8.26 -36.04
C GLN A 579 18.73 6.89 -35.63
N SER A 580 17.66 6.84 -34.82
CA SER A 580 16.94 5.59 -34.59
C SER A 580 16.02 5.30 -35.78
N ASP A 581 16.30 4.24 -36.54
CA ASP A 581 15.37 3.77 -37.56
C ASP A 581 14.26 2.95 -36.88
N ASN A 582 13.04 3.47 -36.91
CA ASN A 582 11.86 2.81 -36.35
C ASN A 582 11.42 1.69 -37.29
N LYS A 583 12.09 0.53 -37.21
CA LYS A 583 11.57 -0.77 -37.65
C LYS A 583 12.46 -1.89 -37.11
N THR A 584 11.82 -3.02 -36.77
CA THR A 584 12.37 -4.32 -36.33
C THR A 584 12.83 -4.52 -34.88
N SER A 585 11.90 -5.06 -34.09
CA SER A 585 12.03 -6.25 -33.22
C SER A 585 13.32 -6.46 -32.39
N GLY A 586 13.16 -6.32 -31.07
CA GLY A 586 13.64 -7.32 -30.11
C GLY A 586 15.14 -7.43 -29.89
N ARG A 587 15.78 -6.37 -29.35
CA ARG A 587 17.00 -6.48 -28.53
C ARG A 587 17.06 -5.30 -27.55
N ILE A 588 17.26 -5.62 -26.26
CA ILE A 588 17.36 -4.66 -25.16
C ILE A 588 18.66 -3.86 -25.30
N LEU A 589 18.57 -2.53 -25.24
CA LEU A 589 19.65 -1.55 -25.40
C LEU A 589 20.84 -1.68 -24.42
N LYS A 590 20.74 -2.55 -23.40
CA LYS A 590 21.77 -2.73 -22.38
C LYS A 590 23.00 -3.50 -22.88
N ASN A 591 22.86 -4.30 -23.96
CA ASN A 591 23.95 -5.12 -24.47
C ASN A 591 24.84 -4.42 -25.52
N THR A 592 24.39 -3.33 -26.13
CA THR A 592 25.20 -2.60 -27.14
C THR A 592 26.27 -1.71 -26.50
N LEU A 593 26.10 -1.27 -25.25
CA LEU A 593 27.12 -0.49 -24.52
C LEU A 593 28.35 -1.32 -24.12
N TRP A 594 28.19 -2.63 -23.91
CA TRP A 594 29.30 -3.53 -23.59
C TRP A 594 30.15 -3.92 -24.81
N ASP A 595 29.54 -3.97 -26.00
CA ASP A 595 30.24 -4.35 -27.24
C ASP A 595 31.09 -3.20 -27.83
N TYR A 596 30.78 -1.94 -27.53
CA TYR A 596 31.62 -0.80 -27.94
C TYR A 596 32.81 -0.54 -26.99
N ALA A 597 32.72 -0.95 -25.73
CA ALA A 597 33.82 -0.83 -24.77
C ALA A 597 35.00 -1.78 -25.06
N THR A 598 34.78 -2.85 -25.83
CA THR A 598 35.79 -3.87 -26.18
C THR A 598 36.54 -3.61 -27.48
N MET A 599 36.28 -2.50 -28.20
CA MET A 599 37.01 -2.13 -29.42
C MET A 599 38.10 -1.04 -29.26
N ALA A 600 38.42 -0.62 -28.04
CA ALA A 600 39.58 0.23 -27.79
C ALA A 600 40.89 -0.58 -27.80
N LYS A 601 41.36 -0.99 -28.98
CA LYS A 601 42.73 -1.48 -29.16
C LYS A 601 43.71 -0.32 -28.94
N VAL A 602 44.57 -0.49 -27.94
CA VAL A 602 45.72 0.36 -27.61
C VAL A 602 46.62 0.51 -28.85
N TYR A 603 46.62 1.69 -29.47
CA TYR A 603 47.70 2.09 -30.38
C TYR A 603 48.83 2.71 -29.55
N LYS A 604 50.00 2.06 -29.56
CA LYS A 604 51.24 2.61 -28.97
C LYS A 604 51.68 3.87 -29.73
N PRO A 605 52.30 4.88 -29.08
CA PRO A 605 52.85 6.02 -29.79
C PRO A 605 54.12 5.61 -30.54
N VAL A 606 54.17 5.83 -31.84
CA VAL A 606 55.40 5.76 -32.64
C VAL A 606 56.02 7.16 -32.65
N ARG A 607 57.28 7.27 -32.22
CA ARG A 607 58.09 8.49 -32.30
C ARG A 607 58.28 8.91 -33.76
N ALA A 608 58.21 10.22 -34.03
CA ALA A 608 58.61 10.80 -35.31
C ALA A 608 60.14 10.68 -35.51
N PRO A 609 60.63 10.34 -36.72
CA PRO A 609 61.99 10.68 -37.12
C PRO A 609 62.04 12.12 -37.62
N THR A 610 63.10 12.79 -37.19
CA THR A 610 63.59 14.11 -37.59
C THR A 610 64.06 14.17 -39.05
N SER A 611 64.07 15.41 -39.57
CA SER A 611 64.48 15.97 -40.87
C SER A 611 63.52 15.77 -42.04
#